data_AF-A0A431KMA9-F1
#
_entry.id   AF-A0A431KMA9-F1
#
_cell.length_a   1.000
_cell.length_b   1.000
_cell.length_c   1.000
_cell.angle_alpha   90.00
_cell.angle_beta   90.00
_cell.angle_gamma   90.00
#
_symmetry.space_group_name_H-M   'P 1'
#
loop_
_entity.id
_entity.type
_entity.pdbx_description
1 polymer ?
#
loop_
_entity_poly.entity_id
_entity_poly.type
_entity_poly.pdbx_seq_one_letter_code
_entity_poly.pdbx_strand_id
1 'polypeptide(L)'
;MTFGIFLRPPGAGIIPDSCAGPSPAIVAAPDSRAKPMRVKAQCNCHVPIPRMKSGCILPPNPSLLLAPADSNRRNWARFRVHVISQLACILAVAALWPQLSQPYPLLAWWLGTGSIQLLLATQPLRRRSSAAQADDRALQTYLASVGALLAGAAWGTLSLLGPYESSPHAQLTLFLILGGVIVAGAGVLARSRGTYAIFTGAALLPLFIQTLASPPPALPLAGLWLGVFALLAVAINDLLHGSLRATQLPDGEHWRRHQTMLDHASEAIVLSHGGRVAHSNQRFAELIHDGPGNIAGRRLASWLADRREWRRHARAAASAFLRGQPYRESARLRRGDGSVFWADIAAQAVDPGPTPRQVVWIVSDISERVGATARQQLASAQLHDLLGH
;
A
#
# COMPACT_ATOMS: atom_id res chain seq x y z
N MET A 1 -7.30 59.97 4.51
CA MET A 1 -8.10 58.85 3.95
C MET A 1 -7.39 57.56 4.33
N THR A 2 -7.50 57.07 5.57
CA THR A 2 -8.59 56.26 6.16
C THR A 2 -8.04 54.83 6.36
N PHE A 3 -7.56 54.59 7.59
CA PHE A 3 -7.43 53.33 8.37
C PHE A 3 -6.58 52.17 7.80
N GLY A 4 -5.51 51.63 8.42
CA GLY A 4 -4.97 51.72 9.78
C GLY A 4 -5.50 50.61 10.71
N ILE A 5 -4.60 49.81 11.33
CA ILE A 5 -4.61 49.20 12.70
C ILE A 5 -3.92 47.80 12.65
N PHE A 6 -2.69 47.65 13.19
CA PHE A 6 -2.33 47.23 14.57
C PHE A 6 -2.86 45.82 14.94
N LEU A 7 -2.02 44.87 15.36
CA LEU A 7 -1.67 44.72 16.78
C LEU A 7 -0.38 43.91 17.04
N ARG A 8 0.31 44.41 18.06
CA ARG A 8 1.48 43.93 18.82
C ARG A 8 1.07 42.80 19.79
N PRO A 9 1.99 41.93 20.26
CA PRO A 9 1.71 40.87 21.23
C PRO A 9 1.73 41.36 22.69
N PRO A 10 1.19 40.57 23.63
CA PRO A 10 1.88 40.29 24.90
C PRO A 10 1.75 38.78 25.25
N GLY A 11 2.64 38.12 26.00
CA GLY A 11 3.38 38.54 27.19
C GLY A 11 2.94 37.63 28.35
N ALA A 12 3.86 36.84 28.86
CA ALA A 12 3.68 35.88 29.96
C ALA A 12 3.35 36.56 31.30
N GLY A 13 2.70 35.83 32.22
CA GLY A 13 2.87 36.07 33.65
C GLY A 13 1.72 35.65 34.59
N ILE A 14 2.04 34.68 35.46
CA ILE A 14 1.80 34.68 36.92
C ILE A 14 0.51 33.99 37.46
N ILE A 15 0.78 33.03 38.38
CA ILE A 15 -0.08 32.23 39.29
C ILE A 15 -0.43 33.08 40.53
N PRO A 16 -1.54 32.86 41.27
CA PRO A 16 -1.47 32.06 42.51
C PRO A 16 -2.70 31.18 42.86
N ASP A 17 -2.37 30.07 43.54
CA ASP A 17 -3.04 29.29 44.60
C ASP A 17 -4.48 29.58 45.08
N SER A 18 -5.27 28.52 45.29
CA SER A 18 -5.60 27.96 46.63
C SER A 18 -6.88 27.09 46.67
N CYS A 19 -6.96 26.26 47.73
CA CYS A 19 -8.08 25.43 48.23
C CYS A 19 -8.19 24.00 47.63
N ALA A 20 -7.53 22.95 48.13
CA ALA A 20 -7.45 22.35 49.48
C ALA A 20 -8.69 21.57 49.94
N GLY A 21 -8.67 20.24 49.73
CA GLY A 21 -9.10 19.13 50.62
C GLY A 21 -10.55 19.06 51.16
N PRO A 22 -10.93 17.95 51.84
CA PRO A 22 -10.07 16.88 52.36
C PRO A 22 -10.51 15.43 52.02
N SER A 23 -9.56 14.52 52.20
CA SER A 23 -9.76 13.07 52.43
C SER A 23 -10.05 12.80 53.90
N PRO A 24 -10.78 11.73 54.23
CA PRO A 24 -10.28 10.75 55.21
C PRO A 24 -10.64 9.31 54.76
N ALA A 25 -10.14 8.20 55.28
CA ALA A 25 -9.20 7.88 56.35
C ALA A 25 -8.70 6.44 56.10
N ILE A 26 -7.52 6.18 56.65
CA ILE A 26 -6.90 4.87 56.87
C ILE A 26 -7.76 4.04 57.84
N VAL A 27 -8.05 2.78 57.51
CA VAL A 27 -8.34 1.75 58.52
C VAL A 27 -7.59 0.46 58.15
N ALA A 28 -6.98 -0.10 59.18
CA ALA A 28 -6.01 -1.18 59.20
C ALA A 28 -6.54 -2.56 58.80
N ALA A 29 -5.59 -3.43 58.42
CA ALA A 29 -5.74 -4.87 58.29
C ALA A 29 -6.10 -5.53 59.65
N PRO A 30 -6.56 -6.79 59.59
CA PRO A 30 -5.80 -7.81 60.30
C PRO A 30 -5.43 -9.01 59.41
N ASP A 31 -4.23 -9.46 59.69
CA ASP A 31 -3.58 -10.69 59.26
C ASP A 31 -4.28 -11.91 59.87
N SER A 32 -4.64 -12.91 59.06
CA SER A 32 -4.85 -14.28 59.56
C SER A 32 -4.64 -15.32 58.47
N ARG A 33 -3.47 -15.94 58.53
CA ARG A 33 -3.09 -17.24 57.99
C ARG A 33 -4.24 -18.26 58.02
N ALA A 34 -4.60 -18.84 56.86
CA ALA A 34 -5.06 -20.23 56.75
C ALA A 34 -5.19 -20.69 55.28
N LYS A 35 -4.26 -21.56 54.85
CA LYS A 35 -4.49 -22.69 53.93
C LYS A 35 -4.21 -23.96 54.76
N PRO A 36 -4.67 -25.18 54.42
CA PRO A 36 -5.43 -25.60 53.24
C PRO A 36 -6.62 -26.56 53.57
N MET A 37 -7.54 -26.81 52.62
CA MET A 37 -8.28 -28.08 52.62
C MET A 37 -8.66 -28.51 51.21
N ARG A 38 -8.09 -29.65 50.80
CA ARG A 38 -8.48 -30.45 49.64
C ARG A 38 -9.81 -31.13 49.96
N VAL A 39 -10.80 -30.97 49.10
CA VAL A 39 -11.91 -31.94 48.99
C VAL A 39 -11.96 -32.41 47.54
N LYS A 40 -11.65 -33.70 47.36
CA LYS A 40 -11.94 -34.46 46.15
C LYS A 40 -13.45 -34.62 46.05
N ALA A 41 -14.04 -34.21 44.94
CA ALA A 41 -15.35 -34.69 44.52
C ALA A 41 -15.22 -35.17 43.07
N GLN A 42 -15.48 -36.46 42.92
CA GLN A 42 -15.28 -37.28 41.75
C GLN A 42 -16.67 -37.45 41.13
N CYS A 43 -16.93 -36.83 39.98
CA CYS A 43 -18.13 -37.09 39.18
C CYS A 43 -17.71 -37.71 37.85
N ASN A 44 -18.02 -38.99 37.75
CA ASN A 44 -17.80 -39.87 36.62
C ASN A 44 -19.07 -39.78 35.74
N CYS A 45 -19.01 -39.08 34.61
CA CYS A 45 -20.01 -39.19 33.55
C CYS A 45 -19.28 -39.52 32.24
N HIS A 46 -19.29 -40.81 31.91
CA HIS A 46 -18.73 -41.39 30.71
C HIS A 46 -19.81 -41.33 29.62
N VAL A 47 -19.60 -40.52 28.57
CA VAL A 47 -20.37 -40.59 27.32
C VAL A 47 -19.36 -40.78 26.18
N PRO A 48 -19.40 -41.88 25.40
CA PRO A 48 -18.42 -42.15 24.36
C PRO A 48 -18.74 -41.33 23.09
N ILE A 49 -17.77 -40.53 22.63
CA ILE A 49 -17.81 -39.89 21.30
C ILE A 49 -17.07 -40.82 20.32
N PRO A 50 -17.67 -41.18 19.17
CA PRO A 50 -17.02 -42.07 18.21
C PRO A 50 -15.84 -41.40 17.52
N ARG A 51 -14.67 -42.05 17.59
CA ARG A 51 -13.48 -41.72 16.78
C ARG A 51 -13.76 -42.05 15.30
N MET A 52 -13.99 -41.03 14.48
CA MET A 52 -13.79 -41.16 13.03
C MET A 52 -12.31 -40.91 12.70
N LYS A 53 -11.65 -41.98 12.24
CA LYS A 53 -10.38 -41.92 11.52
C LYS A 53 -10.64 -41.31 10.15
N SER A 54 -9.96 -40.22 9.81
CA SER A 54 -9.80 -39.80 8.42
C SER A 54 -8.40 -39.21 8.29
N GLY A 55 -7.49 -40.02 7.75
CA GLY A 55 -6.20 -39.54 7.28
C GLY A 55 -6.44 -38.59 6.12
N CYS A 56 -6.06 -37.33 6.30
CA CYS A 56 -5.73 -36.45 5.20
C CYS A 56 -4.34 -35.91 5.51
N ILE A 57 -3.37 -36.42 4.74
CA ILE A 57 -2.01 -35.93 4.68
C ILE A 57 -2.11 -34.49 4.17
N LEU A 58 -2.01 -33.51 5.07
CA LEU A 58 -1.84 -32.12 4.69
C LEU A 58 -0.44 -31.97 4.08
N PRO A 59 -0.28 -31.37 2.89
CA PRO A 59 1.05 -31.05 2.39
C PRO A 59 1.74 -30.06 3.35
N PRO A 60 3.09 -30.08 3.45
CA PRO A 60 3.80 -29.20 4.35
C PRO A 60 3.54 -27.74 3.99
N ASN A 61 3.39 -26.96 5.06
CA ASN A 61 3.14 -25.54 5.12
C ASN A 61 4.01 -24.72 4.13
N PRO A 62 3.46 -24.02 3.12
CA PRO A 62 4.25 -23.22 2.17
C PRO A 62 4.76 -21.90 2.76
N SER A 63 4.39 -21.56 4.00
CA SER A 63 4.67 -20.27 4.61
C SER A 63 6.10 -20.09 5.17
N LEU A 64 6.96 -21.11 5.07
CA LEU A 64 8.37 -21.04 5.50
C LEU A 64 9.39 -20.82 4.36
N LEU A 65 8.94 -20.68 3.11
CA LEU A 65 9.82 -20.51 1.94
C LEU A 65 9.75 -19.14 1.24
N LEU A 66 8.92 -18.19 1.68
CA LEU A 66 8.65 -16.95 0.94
C LEU A 66 9.37 -15.68 1.46
N ALA A 67 10.30 -15.79 2.42
CA ALA A 67 10.92 -14.62 3.04
C ALA A 67 12.24 -14.05 2.44
N PRO A 68 12.87 -14.58 1.36
CA PRO A 68 13.98 -13.89 0.68
C PRO A 68 13.69 -13.37 -0.74
N ALA A 69 12.52 -13.65 -1.33
CA ALA A 69 12.27 -13.38 -2.75
C ALA A 69 12.16 -11.87 -3.10
N ASP A 70 11.56 -11.07 -2.21
CA ASP A 70 11.28 -9.65 -2.49
C ASP A 70 12.50 -8.73 -2.34
N SER A 71 13.46 -9.08 -1.48
CA SER A 71 14.74 -8.35 -1.41
C SER A 71 15.60 -8.68 -2.61
N ASN A 72 15.63 -9.95 -3.02
CA ASN A 72 16.42 -10.40 -4.16
C ASN A 72 15.90 -9.78 -5.46
N ARG A 73 14.57 -9.80 -5.71
CA ARG A 73 13.96 -9.13 -6.88
C ARG A 73 14.25 -7.63 -6.96
N ARG A 74 14.21 -6.92 -5.83
CA ARG A 74 14.52 -5.47 -5.79
C ARG A 74 15.99 -5.16 -6.01
N ASN A 75 16.90 -5.99 -5.49
CA ASN A 75 18.34 -5.86 -5.77
C ASN A 75 18.63 -6.14 -7.25
N TRP A 76 17.98 -7.15 -7.82
CA TRP A 76 18.12 -7.52 -9.22
C TRP A 76 17.63 -6.42 -10.17
N ALA A 77 16.49 -5.79 -9.86
CA ALA A 77 15.98 -4.65 -10.62
C ALA A 77 16.96 -3.45 -10.59
N ARG A 78 17.51 -3.11 -9.42
CA ARG A 78 18.50 -2.03 -9.28
C ARG A 78 19.78 -2.33 -10.06
N PHE A 79 20.27 -3.56 -9.99
CA PHE A 79 21.43 -4.01 -10.74
C PHE A 79 21.22 -3.89 -12.25
N ARG A 80 20.06 -4.32 -12.77
CA ARG A 80 19.73 -4.18 -14.20
C ARG A 80 19.74 -2.73 -14.68
N VAL A 81 19.15 -1.81 -13.91
CA VAL A 81 19.14 -0.38 -14.27
C VAL A 81 20.55 0.19 -14.32
N HIS A 82 21.41 -0.20 -13.37
CA HIS A 82 22.81 0.21 -13.36
C HIS A 82 23.57 -0.33 -14.59
N VAL A 83 23.42 -1.62 -14.92
CA VAL A 83 24.05 -2.24 -16.10
C VAL A 83 23.61 -1.56 -17.39
N ILE A 84 22.31 -1.31 -17.56
CA ILE A 84 21.78 -0.61 -18.75
C ILE A 84 22.37 0.80 -18.85
N SER A 85 22.45 1.53 -17.74
CA SER A 85 23.04 2.87 -17.75
C SER A 85 24.54 2.86 -18.10
N GLN A 86 25.30 1.88 -17.62
CA GLN A 86 26.72 1.75 -17.95
C GLN A 86 26.94 1.40 -19.42
N LEU A 87 26.13 0.49 -19.97
CA LEU A 87 26.17 0.17 -21.40
C LEU A 87 25.88 1.41 -22.26
N ALA A 88 24.92 2.25 -21.86
CA ALA A 88 24.65 3.52 -22.55
C ALA A 88 25.83 4.48 -22.49
N CYS A 89 26.48 4.63 -21.33
CA CYS A 89 27.68 5.47 -21.19
C CYS A 89 28.85 4.95 -22.05
N ILE A 90 29.12 3.64 -22.03
CA ILE A 90 30.17 3.02 -22.85
C ILE A 90 29.91 3.24 -24.33
N LEU A 91 28.67 3.07 -24.78
CA LEU A 91 28.28 3.30 -26.17
C LEU A 91 28.47 4.77 -26.57
N ALA A 92 28.12 5.71 -25.69
CA ALA A 92 28.34 7.13 -25.93
C ALA A 92 29.83 7.49 -26.04
N VAL A 93 30.67 6.96 -25.14
CA VAL A 93 32.12 7.13 -25.21
C VAL A 93 32.66 6.54 -26.50
N ALA A 94 32.32 5.29 -26.83
CA ALA A 94 32.80 4.60 -28.01
C ALA A 94 32.41 5.33 -29.32
N ALA A 95 31.19 5.87 -29.38
CA ALA A 95 30.70 6.59 -30.56
C ALA A 95 31.39 7.94 -30.75
N LEU A 96 31.63 8.69 -29.68
CA LEU A 96 32.26 10.03 -29.74
C LEU A 96 33.80 9.98 -29.75
N TRP A 97 34.40 8.88 -29.30
CA TRP A 97 35.85 8.71 -29.21
C TRP A 97 36.61 9.03 -30.51
N PRO A 98 36.26 8.46 -31.68
CA PRO A 98 36.99 8.73 -32.91
C PRO A 98 36.74 10.13 -33.48
N GLN A 99 35.81 10.88 -32.90
CA GLN A 99 35.32 12.16 -33.44
C GLN A 99 35.96 13.36 -32.75
N LEU A 100 36.64 13.15 -31.63
CA LEU A 100 37.26 14.19 -30.82
C LEU A 100 38.78 14.10 -30.91
N SER A 101 39.43 15.25 -31.11
CA SER A 101 40.89 15.35 -31.12
C SER A 101 41.50 15.07 -29.74
N GLN A 102 40.74 15.31 -28.67
CA GLN A 102 41.13 15.10 -27.27
C GLN A 102 40.04 14.28 -26.57
N PRO A 103 40.10 12.92 -26.57
CA PRO A 103 39.03 12.09 -26.05
C PRO A 103 39.05 11.91 -24.51
N TYR A 104 40.12 12.30 -23.82
CA TYR A 104 40.28 12.12 -22.37
C TYR A 104 39.15 12.71 -21.49
N PRO A 105 38.52 13.86 -21.82
CA PRO A 105 37.36 14.36 -21.08
C PRO A 105 36.17 13.38 -21.08
N LEU A 106 35.99 12.58 -22.14
CA LEU A 106 34.94 11.55 -22.17
C LEU A 106 35.18 10.43 -21.15
N LEU A 107 36.45 10.04 -20.95
CA LEU A 107 36.84 9.06 -19.94
C LEU A 107 36.57 9.59 -18.53
N ALA A 108 36.99 10.83 -18.26
CA ALA A 108 36.73 11.48 -16.97
C ALA A 108 35.22 11.58 -16.69
N TRP A 109 34.43 11.93 -17.71
CA TRP A 109 32.98 11.97 -17.63
C TRP A 109 32.36 10.59 -17.34
N TRP A 110 32.80 9.53 -18.03
CA TRP A 110 32.30 8.17 -17.80
C TRP A 110 32.63 7.67 -16.38
N LEU A 111 33.87 7.87 -15.92
CA LEU A 111 34.28 7.50 -14.56
C LEU A 111 33.51 8.30 -13.49
N GLY A 112 33.31 9.60 -13.71
CA GLY A 112 32.56 10.46 -12.80
C GLY A 112 31.09 10.05 -12.69
N THR A 113 30.42 9.85 -13.82
CA THR A 113 29.02 9.40 -13.85
C THR A 113 28.85 7.99 -13.28
N GLY A 114 29.78 7.06 -13.57
CA GLY A 114 29.79 5.73 -12.98
C GLY A 114 29.97 5.72 -11.46
N SER A 115 30.86 6.57 -10.94
CA SER A 115 31.10 6.70 -9.49
C SER A 115 29.86 7.23 -8.75
N ILE A 116 29.18 8.23 -9.32
CA ILE A 116 27.93 8.78 -8.76
C ILE A 116 26.83 7.72 -8.76
N GLN A 117 26.69 6.95 -9.84
CA GLN A 117 25.70 5.88 -9.93
C GLN A 117 25.93 4.77 -8.90
N LEU A 118 27.19 4.38 -8.66
CA LEU A 118 27.54 3.38 -7.66
C LEU A 118 27.24 3.87 -6.24
N LEU A 119 27.52 5.14 -5.95
CA LEU A 119 27.20 5.76 -4.66
C LEU A 119 25.69 5.78 -4.39
N LEU A 120 24.88 6.10 -5.42
CA LEU A 120 23.42 6.07 -5.31
C LEU A 120 22.85 4.64 -5.21
N ALA A 121 23.50 3.65 -5.82
CA ALA A 121 23.07 2.25 -5.77
C ALA A 121 23.36 1.57 -4.42
N THR A 122 24.40 2.01 -3.72
CA THR A 122 24.90 1.42 -2.45
C THR A 122 24.20 1.95 -1.20
N GLN A 123 23.38 3.00 -1.30
CA GLN A 123 22.69 3.54 -0.12
C GLN A 123 21.72 2.49 0.50
N PRO A 124 21.93 2.10 1.78
CA PRO A 124 21.12 1.08 2.42
C PRO A 124 19.71 1.62 2.68
N LEU A 125 18.71 0.95 2.10
CA LEU A 125 17.30 1.21 2.42
C LEU A 125 17.05 0.83 3.89
N ARG A 126 17.09 1.83 4.77
CA ARG A 126 16.74 1.67 6.18
C ARG A 126 15.28 1.22 6.25
N ARG A 127 15.03 -0.02 6.70
CA ARG A 127 13.68 -0.57 6.90
C ARG A 127 12.91 0.38 7.83
N ARG A 128 11.94 1.13 7.30
CA ARG A 128 11.09 2.05 8.07
C ARG A 128 9.67 1.54 8.19
N SER A 129 9.07 1.79 9.37
CA SER A 129 7.76 1.31 9.80
C SER A 129 6.60 2.03 9.09
N SER A 130 5.43 1.38 9.07
CA SER A 130 4.24 1.82 8.31
C SER A 130 3.66 3.19 8.73
N ALA A 131 3.94 3.68 9.94
CA ALA A 131 3.46 4.98 10.42
C ALA A 131 4.22 6.18 9.79
N ALA A 132 5.45 5.98 9.30
CA ALA A 132 6.24 7.01 8.63
C ALA A 132 5.88 7.20 7.14
N GLN A 133 4.94 6.39 6.62
CA GLN A 133 4.73 6.18 5.18
C GLN A 133 3.90 7.27 4.46
N ALA A 134 3.19 8.11 5.22
CA ALA A 134 2.43 9.24 4.66
C ALA A 134 3.30 10.48 4.39
N ASP A 135 4.20 10.83 5.32
CA ASP A 135 5.19 11.91 5.17
C ASP A 135 6.29 11.55 4.14
N ASP A 136 6.55 10.25 3.97
CA ASP A 136 7.56 9.74 3.04
C ASP A 136 7.21 9.95 1.56
N ARG A 137 5.93 10.15 1.19
CA ARG A 137 5.55 10.32 -0.24
C ARG A 137 6.10 11.62 -0.82
N ALA A 138 6.05 12.71 -0.05
CA ALA A 138 6.61 13.99 -0.48
C ALA A 138 8.14 13.89 -0.60
N LEU A 139 8.80 13.26 0.37
CA LEU A 139 10.23 13.02 0.35
C LEU A 139 10.67 12.09 -0.80
N GLN A 140 9.94 11.02 -1.08
CA GLN A 140 10.22 10.11 -2.19
C GLN A 140 10.04 10.81 -3.55
N THR A 141 9.02 11.65 -3.68
CA THR A 141 8.80 12.45 -4.90
C THR A 141 9.91 13.49 -5.10
N TYR A 142 10.35 14.13 -4.01
CA TYR A 142 11.49 15.04 -4.01
C TYR A 142 12.78 14.32 -4.41
N LEU A 143 13.13 13.20 -3.76
CA LEU A 143 14.31 12.41 -4.07
C LEU A 143 14.31 11.88 -5.51
N ALA A 144 13.15 11.46 -6.03
CA ALA A 144 13.02 11.04 -7.42
C ALA A 144 13.27 12.20 -8.40
N SER A 145 12.79 13.41 -8.07
CA SER A 145 12.99 14.61 -8.89
C SER A 145 14.45 15.08 -8.85
N VAL A 146 15.11 15.05 -7.69
CA VAL A 146 16.54 15.35 -7.55
C VAL A 146 17.38 14.33 -8.32
N GLY A 147 17.06 13.04 -8.21
CA GLY A 147 17.75 11.99 -8.97
C GLY A 147 17.62 12.17 -10.47
N ALA A 148 16.43 12.55 -10.97
CA ALA A 148 16.19 12.83 -12.38
C ALA A 148 16.94 14.09 -12.87
N LEU A 149 17.01 15.13 -12.06
CA LEU A 149 17.81 16.33 -12.34
C LEU A 149 19.29 15.97 -12.49
N LEU A 150 19.85 15.23 -11.53
CA LEU A 150 21.25 14.81 -11.55
C LEU A 150 21.56 13.90 -12.74
N ALA A 151 20.68 12.95 -13.05
CA ALA A 151 20.83 12.08 -14.21
C ALA A 151 20.74 12.86 -15.53
N GLY A 152 19.80 13.79 -15.64
CA GLY A 152 19.68 14.64 -16.83
C GLY A 152 20.90 15.54 -17.01
N ALA A 153 21.34 16.21 -15.94
CA ALA A 153 22.54 17.04 -15.96
C ALA A 153 23.80 16.23 -16.32
N ALA A 154 23.92 14.99 -15.82
CA ALA A 154 25.02 14.09 -16.18
C ALA A 154 25.07 13.79 -17.69
N TRP A 155 23.93 13.64 -18.35
CA TRP A 155 23.89 13.50 -19.81
C TRP A 155 24.10 14.83 -20.53
N GLY A 156 23.54 15.93 -20.01
CA GLY A 156 23.68 17.25 -20.60
C GLY A 156 25.12 17.77 -20.63
N THR A 157 25.95 17.41 -19.65
CA THR A 157 27.38 17.78 -19.65
C THR A 157 28.14 17.20 -20.82
N LEU A 158 27.68 16.12 -21.46
CA LEU A 158 28.31 15.54 -22.65
C LEU A 158 28.45 16.60 -23.76
N SER A 159 27.46 17.48 -23.94
CA SER A 159 27.53 18.57 -24.93
C SER A 159 28.62 19.61 -24.64
N LEU A 160 29.11 19.70 -23.41
CA LEU A 160 30.13 20.66 -22.99
C LEU A 160 31.57 20.12 -23.17
N LEU A 161 31.75 18.82 -23.45
CA LEU A 161 33.07 18.17 -23.39
C LEU A 161 33.92 18.32 -24.66
N GLY A 162 33.33 18.76 -25.76
CA GLY A 162 34.04 18.79 -27.04
C GLY A 162 33.59 19.95 -27.93
N PRO A 163 34.47 20.45 -28.81
CA PRO A 163 34.06 21.34 -29.87
C PRO A 163 33.34 20.55 -30.98
N TYR A 164 32.11 20.09 -30.70
CA TYR A 164 31.31 19.28 -31.62
C TYR A 164 30.94 20.03 -32.92
N GLU A 165 30.94 21.36 -32.88
CA GLU A 165 30.66 22.23 -34.03
C GLU A 165 31.69 22.10 -35.15
N SER A 166 32.91 21.63 -34.83
CA SER A 166 33.99 21.47 -35.81
C SER A 166 33.78 20.30 -36.78
N SER A 167 32.91 19.35 -36.45
CA SER A 167 32.67 18.14 -37.25
C SER A 167 31.17 17.83 -37.31
N PRO A 168 30.53 17.88 -38.50
CA PRO A 168 29.12 17.55 -38.66
C PRO A 168 28.77 16.14 -38.16
N HIS A 169 29.69 15.18 -38.32
CA HIS A 169 29.52 13.82 -37.81
C HIS A 169 29.54 13.76 -36.28
N ALA A 170 30.40 14.56 -35.64
CA ALA A 170 30.46 14.63 -34.18
C ALA A 170 29.17 15.19 -33.58
N GLN A 171 28.65 16.22 -34.22
CA GLN A 171 27.42 16.85 -33.80
C GLN A 171 26.18 15.97 -34.01
N LEU A 172 26.05 15.30 -35.16
CA LEU A 172 24.99 14.33 -35.41
C LEU A 172 25.00 13.21 -34.36
N THR A 173 26.18 12.68 -34.06
CA THR A 173 26.35 11.61 -33.06
C THR A 173 25.89 12.07 -31.68
N LEU A 174 26.24 13.29 -31.27
CA LEU A 174 25.77 13.88 -30.01
C LEU A 174 24.24 14.01 -29.96
N PHE A 175 23.60 14.51 -31.04
CA PHE A 175 22.15 14.58 -31.13
C PHE A 175 21.48 13.20 -30.98
N LEU A 176 22.03 12.18 -31.65
CA LEU A 176 21.49 10.82 -31.60
C LEU A 176 21.64 10.20 -30.21
N ILE A 177 22.78 10.40 -29.53
CA ILE A 177 22.99 9.91 -28.17
C ILE A 177 21.99 10.55 -27.22
N LEU A 178 21.89 11.88 -27.20
CA LEU A 178 20.98 12.59 -26.29
C LEU A 178 19.50 12.29 -26.61
N GLY A 179 19.14 12.26 -27.90
CA GLY A 179 17.81 11.86 -28.33
C GLY A 179 17.45 10.43 -27.90
N GLY A 180 18.36 9.48 -28.10
CA GLY A 180 18.19 8.09 -27.67
C GLY A 180 18.01 7.94 -26.16
N VAL A 181 18.81 8.67 -25.38
CA VAL A 181 18.71 8.69 -23.91
C VAL A 181 17.38 9.26 -23.44
N ILE A 182 16.85 10.29 -24.11
CA ILE A 182 15.56 10.90 -23.77
C ILE A 182 14.39 9.95 -24.08
N VAL A 183 14.43 9.27 -25.24
CA VAL A 183 13.44 8.26 -25.60
C VAL A 183 13.49 7.07 -24.64
N ALA A 184 14.69 6.56 -24.33
CA ALA A 184 14.85 5.47 -23.35
C ALA A 184 14.37 5.88 -21.95
N GLY A 185 14.64 7.13 -21.55
CA GLY A 185 14.20 7.70 -20.28
C GLY A 185 12.68 7.81 -20.15
N ALA A 186 11.95 7.96 -21.25
CA ALA A 186 10.49 8.10 -21.24
C ALA A 186 9.80 6.87 -20.62
N GLY A 187 10.30 5.66 -20.90
CA GLY A 187 9.77 4.43 -20.29
C GLY A 187 10.14 4.29 -18.82
N VAL A 188 11.39 4.61 -18.46
CA VAL A 188 11.92 4.46 -17.10
C VAL A 188 11.27 5.44 -16.11
N LEU A 189 11.01 6.67 -16.56
CA LEU A 189 10.44 7.75 -15.76
C LEU A 189 8.94 7.99 -16.01
N ALA A 190 8.29 7.11 -16.77
CA ALA A 190 6.86 7.19 -17.13
C ALA A 190 5.90 7.32 -15.93
N ARG A 191 6.38 6.99 -14.73
CA ARG A 191 5.59 7.02 -13.49
C ARG A 191 5.38 8.43 -12.92
N SER A 192 6.07 9.45 -13.44
CA SER A 192 5.92 10.84 -13.02
C SER A 192 6.21 11.80 -14.16
N ARG A 193 5.20 12.58 -14.56
CA ARG A 193 5.30 13.61 -15.61
C ARG A 193 6.40 14.64 -15.31
N GLY A 194 6.39 15.16 -14.08
CA GLY A 194 7.36 16.18 -13.65
C GLY A 194 8.79 15.66 -13.58
N THR A 195 8.99 14.41 -13.14
CA THR A 195 10.32 13.81 -13.04
C THR A 195 10.97 13.61 -14.41
N TYR A 196 10.20 13.18 -15.40
CA TYR A 196 10.69 13.07 -16.77
C TYR A 196 10.96 14.44 -17.41
N ALA A 197 10.06 15.43 -17.21
CA ALA A 197 10.28 16.79 -17.72
C ALA A 197 11.56 17.43 -17.18
N ILE A 198 11.83 17.26 -15.87
CA ILE A 198 13.08 17.72 -15.23
C ILE A 198 14.30 17.05 -15.86
N PHE A 199 14.25 15.73 -16.07
CA PHE A 199 15.34 14.99 -16.72
C PHE A 199 15.61 15.49 -18.14
N THR A 200 14.57 15.56 -18.98
CA THR A 200 14.68 15.98 -20.39
C THR A 200 15.20 17.41 -20.50
N GLY A 201 14.68 18.32 -19.66
CA GLY A 201 15.16 19.70 -19.58
C GLY A 201 16.65 19.75 -19.22
N ALA A 202 17.07 19.08 -18.15
CA ALA A 202 18.48 19.09 -17.73
C ALA A 202 19.42 18.42 -18.74
N ALA A 203 18.97 17.41 -19.48
CA ALA A 203 19.76 16.71 -20.49
C ALA A 203 19.93 17.54 -21.78
N LEU A 204 18.90 18.27 -22.22
CA LEU A 204 18.95 19.04 -23.47
C LEU A 204 19.39 20.49 -23.29
N LEU A 205 19.22 21.08 -22.11
CA LEU A 205 19.44 22.51 -21.89
C LEU A 205 20.84 22.98 -22.35
N PRO A 206 21.95 22.30 -22.01
CA PRO A 206 23.28 22.75 -22.44
C PRO A 206 23.45 22.72 -23.97
N LEU A 207 22.98 21.66 -24.64
CA LEU A 207 23.02 21.54 -26.10
C LEU A 207 22.11 22.57 -26.79
N PHE A 208 20.94 22.83 -26.22
CA PHE A 208 20.02 23.85 -26.71
C PHE A 208 20.64 25.25 -26.64
N ILE A 209 21.31 25.59 -25.53
CA ILE A 209 22.03 26.86 -25.40
C ILE A 209 23.14 26.98 -26.44
N GLN A 210 23.95 25.93 -26.63
CA GLN A 210 25.03 25.92 -27.61
C GLN A 210 24.51 26.10 -29.04
N THR A 211 23.45 25.37 -29.42
CA THR A 211 22.86 25.48 -30.77
C THR A 211 22.20 26.82 -31.05
N LEU A 212 21.79 27.57 -30.02
CA LEU A 212 21.32 28.95 -30.17
C LEU A 212 22.47 29.96 -30.24
N ALA A 213 23.51 29.77 -29.43
CA ALA A 213 24.67 30.66 -29.38
C ALA A 213 25.55 30.53 -30.64
N SER A 214 25.72 29.30 -31.12
CA SER A 214 26.55 28.92 -32.25
C SER A 214 25.79 27.92 -33.14
N PRO A 215 24.87 28.39 -34.00
CA PRO A 215 24.07 27.52 -34.83
C PRO A 215 24.97 26.75 -35.82
N PRO A 216 24.84 25.41 -35.88
CA PRO A 216 25.70 24.63 -36.75
C PRO A 216 25.38 24.86 -38.22
N PRO A 217 26.41 25.00 -39.08
CA PRO A 217 26.21 25.35 -40.49
C PRO A 217 25.41 24.30 -41.25
N ALA A 218 25.51 23.02 -40.87
CA ALA A 218 24.74 21.94 -41.49
C ALA A 218 23.26 21.91 -41.07
N LEU A 219 22.93 22.48 -39.90
CA LEU A 219 21.59 22.41 -39.30
C LEU A 219 21.24 23.74 -38.59
N PRO A 220 21.03 24.84 -39.33
CA PRO A 220 20.84 26.18 -38.74
C PRO A 220 19.59 26.27 -37.85
N LEU A 221 18.62 25.36 -38.05
CA LEU A 221 17.40 25.27 -37.24
C LEU A 221 17.49 24.21 -36.12
N ALA A 222 18.68 23.73 -35.76
CA ALA A 222 18.86 22.67 -34.76
C ALA A 222 18.22 23.01 -33.41
N GLY A 223 18.33 24.26 -32.94
CA GLY A 223 17.69 24.70 -31.70
C GLY A 223 16.16 24.55 -31.73
N LEU A 224 15.52 24.93 -32.84
CA LEU A 224 14.08 24.76 -33.04
C LEU A 224 13.70 23.27 -32.94
N TRP A 225 14.42 22.41 -33.66
CA TRP A 225 14.14 20.97 -33.70
C TRP A 225 14.39 20.27 -32.36
N LEU A 226 15.39 20.72 -31.58
CA LEU A 226 15.58 20.27 -30.19
C LEU A 226 14.39 20.63 -29.31
N GLY A 227 13.84 21.83 -29.46
CA GLY A 227 12.64 22.26 -28.74
C GLY A 227 11.41 21.43 -29.11
N VAL A 228 11.18 21.21 -30.41
CA VAL A 228 10.10 20.34 -30.91
C VAL A 228 10.27 18.90 -30.40
N PHE A 229 11.48 18.37 -30.44
CA PHE A 229 11.79 17.04 -29.93
C PHE A 229 11.54 16.92 -28.43
N ALA A 230 11.96 17.92 -27.63
CA ALA A 230 11.72 17.95 -26.20
C ALA A 230 10.21 17.95 -25.87
N LEU A 231 9.43 18.78 -26.59
CA LEU A 231 7.97 18.83 -26.44
C LEU A 231 7.32 17.51 -26.83
N LEU A 232 7.73 16.92 -27.95
CA LEU A 232 7.24 15.62 -28.40
C LEU A 232 7.56 14.53 -27.38
N ALA A 233 8.78 14.51 -26.85
CA ALA A 233 9.20 13.54 -25.85
C ALA A 233 8.37 13.66 -24.56
N VAL A 234 8.13 14.88 -24.07
CA VAL A 234 7.27 15.14 -22.92
C VAL A 234 5.82 14.72 -23.21
N ALA A 235 5.29 15.04 -24.39
CA ALA A 235 3.94 14.64 -24.79
C ALA A 235 3.79 13.11 -24.86
N ILE A 236 4.78 12.41 -25.42
CA ILE A 236 4.83 10.94 -25.43
C ILE A 236 4.85 10.39 -24.00
N ASN A 237 5.68 10.97 -23.11
CA ASN A 237 5.70 10.57 -21.71
C ASN A 237 4.38 10.84 -21.00
N ASP A 238 3.68 11.93 -21.31
CA ASP A 238 2.36 12.23 -20.76
C ASP A 238 1.29 11.22 -21.20
N LEU A 239 1.36 10.77 -22.45
CA LEU A 239 0.55 9.67 -22.99
C LEU A 239 0.87 8.35 -22.28
N LEU A 240 2.16 7.99 -22.16
CA LEU A 240 2.62 6.82 -21.42
C LEU A 240 2.16 6.86 -19.96
N HIS A 241 2.28 8.00 -19.29
CA HIS A 241 1.82 8.19 -17.92
C HIS A 241 0.30 8.04 -17.82
N GLY A 242 -0.45 8.55 -18.80
CA GLY A 242 -1.90 8.39 -18.89
C GLY A 242 -2.29 6.92 -19.04
N SER A 243 -1.65 6.20 -19.95
CA SER A 243 -1.87 4.77 -20.19
C SER A 243 -1.52 3.92 -18.96
N LEU A 244 -0.38 4.19 -18.31
CA LEU A 244 0.02 3.49 -17.08
C LEU A 244 -0.93 3.79 -15.92
N ARG A 245 -1.40 5.04 -15.78
CA ARG A 245 -2.44 5.40 -14.79
C ARG A 245 -3.75 4.69 -15.08
N ALA A 246 -4.17 4.58 -16.34
CA ALA A 246 -5.35 3.82 -16.72
C ALA A 246 -5.21 2.33 -16.39
N THR A 247 -3.99 1.78 -16.46
CA THR A 247 -3.71 0.39 -16.04
C THR A 247 -3.60 0.23 -14.52
N GLN A 248 -3.39 1.33 -13.77
CA GLN A 248 -3.17 1.34 -12.31
C GLN A 248 -4.36 1.80 -11.47
N LEU A 249 -5.43 2.32 -12.07
CA LEU A 249 -6.71 2.41 -11.38
C LEU A 249 -7.09 0.98 -10.95
N PRO A 250 -7.18 0.68 -9.64
CA PRO A 250 -7.96 -0.49 -9.26
C PRO A 250 -9.42 -0.17 -9.60
N ASP A 251 -10.13 -1.15 -10.16
CA ASP A 251 -11.60 -1.16 -10.24
C ASP A 251 -12.20 -0.31 -11.41
N GLY A 252 -13.04 -0.86 -12.29
CA GLY A 252 -14.15 -1.73 -11.93
C GLY A 252 -14.50 -2.85 -12.91
N GLU A 253 -13.75 -3.14 -13.98
CA GLU A 253 -14.11 -4.28 -14.85
C GLU A 253 -13.86 -5.65 -14.20
N HIS A 254 -12.67 -5.85 -13.61
CA HIS A 254 -12.36 -7.09 -12.89
C HIS A 254 -13.25 -7.25 -11.65
N TRP A 255 -13.43 -6.17 -10.88
CA TRP A 255 -14.35 -6.20 -9.73
C TRP A 255 -15.81 -6.40 -10.18
N ARG A 256 -16.33 -5.74 -11.22
CA ARG A 256 -17.69 -6.00 -11.74
C ARG A 256 -17.87 -7.45 -12.19
N ARG A 257 -16.86 -8.02 -12.85
CA ARG A 257 -16.89 -9.44 -13.27
C ARG A 257 -16.95 -10.36 -12.06
N HIS A 258 -16.16 -10.09 -11.03
CA HIS A 258 -16.20 -10.86 -9.78
C HIS A 258 -17.49 -10.58 -8.98
N GLN A 259 -18.01 -9.35 -9.04
CA GLN A 259 -19.25 -8.94 -8.38
C GLN A 259 -20.44 -9.68 -8.98
N THR A 260 -20.48 -9.89 -10.30
CA THR A 260 -21.51 -10.74 -10.94
C THR A 260 -21.48 -12.16 -10.38
N MET A 261 -20.28 -12.75 -10.21
CA MET A 261 -20.14 -14.08 -9.60
C MET A 261 -20.56 -14.09 -8.12
N LEU A 262 -20.20 -13.05 -7.36
CA LEU A 262 -20.54 -12.92 -5.94
C LEU A 262 -22.03 -12.61 -5.72
N ASP A 263 -22.67 -11.88 -6.62
CA ASP A 263 -24.10 -11.57 -6.58
C ASP A 263 -24.96 -12.82 -6.84
N HIS A 264 -24.43 -13.78 -7.60
CA HIS A 264 -25.04 -15.10 -7.76
C HIS A 264 -24.74 -16.09 -6.62
N ALA A 265 -23.83 -15.76 -5.69
CA ALA A 265 -23.61 -16.61 -4.52
C ALA A 265 -24.86 -16.65 -3.63
N SER A 266 -25.16 -17.81 -3.04
CA SER A 266 -26.28 -17.96 -2.09
C SER A 266 -26.00 -17.33 -0.72
N GLU A 267 -24.73 -17.07 -0.40
CA GLU A 267 -24.30 -16.53 0.88
C GLU A 267 -24.09 -15.02 0.81
N ALA A 268 -24.32 -14.32 1.94
CA ALA A 268 -24.03 -12.91 2.03
C ALA A 268 -22.53 -12.68 2.26
N ILE A 269 -21.87 -12.01 1.31
CA ILE A 269 -20.42 -11.83 1.28
C ILE A 269 -20.08 -10.34 1.39
N VAL A 270 -19.11 -10.02 2.26
CA VAL A 270 -18.63 -8.66 2.49
C VAL A 270 -17.11 -8.62 2.47
N LEU A 271 -16.54 -7.73 1.67
CA LEU A 271 -15.14 -7.35 1.76
C LEU A 271 -15.02 -6.09 2.60
N SER A 272 -14.23 -6.16 3.66
CA SER A 272 -13.96 -5.01 4.53
C SER A 272 -12.52 -4.53 4.40
N HIS A 273 -12.33 -3.22 4.52
CA HIS A 273 -11.03 -2.57 4.65
C HIS A 273 -10.97 -1.79 5.96
N GLY A 274 -10.04 -2.14 6.85
CA GLY A 274 -9.91 -1.47 8.16
C GLY A 274 -11.20 -1.49 9.00
N GLY A 275 -11.97 -2.58 8.94
CA GLY A 275 -13.24 -2.74 9.66
C GLY A 275 -14.44 -1.97 9.09
N ARG A 276 -14.29 -1.34 7.93
CA ARG A 276 -15.38 -0.73 7.16
C ARG A 276 -15.68 -1.56 5.93
N VAL A 277 -16.94 -1.60 5.50
CA VAL A 277 -17.31 -2.29 4.27
C VAL A 277 -16.68 -1.56 3.08
N ALA A 278 -15.83 -2.25 2.34
CA ALA A 278 -15.34 -1.78 1.05
C ALA A 278 -16.35 -2.19 -0.03
N HIS A 279 -16.76 -3.47 -0.01
CA HIS A 279 -17.71 -4.01 -0.97
C HIS A 279 -18.59 -5.09 -0.33
N SER A 280 -19.78 -5.30 -0.88
CA SER A 280 -20.70 -6.38 -0.47
C SER A 280 -21.51 -6.85 -1.67
N ASN A 281 -21.89 -8.13 -1.70
CA ASN A 281 -22.80 -8.63 -2.72
C ASN A 281 -24.26 -8.24 -2.43
N GLN A 282 -25.14 -8.43 -3.41
CA GLN A 282 -26.57 -8.16 -3.27
C GLN A 282 -27.21 -8.94 -2.10
N ARG A 283 -26.80 -10.19 -1.88
CA ARG A 283 -27.31 -11.02 -0.77
C ARG A 283 -27.07 -10.41 0.60
N PHE A 284 -25.95 -9.72 0.81
CA PHE A 284 -25.72 -9.04 2.07
C PHE A 284 -26.64 -7.82 2.26
N ALA A 285 -26.91 -7.08 1.19
CA ALA A 285 -27.86 -5.97 1.24
C ALA A 285 -29.27 -6.45 1.59
N GLU A 286 -29.71 -7.54 0.95
CA GLU A 286 -30.96 -8.23 1.24
C GLU A 286 -30.99 -8.76 2.68
N LEU A 287 -29.91 -9.37 3.18
CA LEU A 287 -29.85 -9.91 4.54
C LEU A 287 -29.95 -8.82 5.63
N ILE A 288 -29.46 -7.61 5.36
CA ILE A 288 -29.40 -6.54 6.35
C ILE A 288 -30.59 -5.57 6.24
N HIS A 289 -31.44 -5.71 5.21
CA HIS A 289 -32.52 -4.77 4.87
C HIS A 289 -32.01 -3.33 4.67
N ASP A 290 -30.79 -3.18 4.16
CA ASP A 290 -30.20 -1.89 3.80
C ASP A 290 -30.01 -1.85 2.28
N GLY A 291 -30.31 -0.70 1.66
CA GLY A 291 -30.00 -0.50 0.24
C GLY A 291 -28.48 -0.53 -0.01
N PRO A 292 -28.00 -1.06 -1.15
CA PRO A 292 -26.56 -1.22 -1.42
C PRO A 292 -25.76 0.09 -1.33
N GLY A 293 -26.38 1.24 -1.66
CA GLY A 293 -25.78 2.57 -1.50
C GLY A 293 -25.56 3.02 -0.05
N ASN A 294 -26.25 2.40 0.91
CA ASN A 294 -26.17 2.72 2.34
C ASN A 294 -25.28 1.76 3.13
N ILE A 295 -24.54 0.85 2.46
CA ILE A 295 -23.70 -0.18 3.11
C ILE A 295 -22.22 0.15 2.97
N ALA A 296 -21.79 0.62 1.80
CA ALA A 296 -20.40 0.95 1.53
C ALA A 296 -19.88 2.01 2.53
N GLY A 297 -18.67 1.81 3.05
CA GLY A 297 -18.01 2.71 4.01
C GLY A 297 -18.50 2.61 5.45
N ARG A 298 -19.63 1.93 5.74
CA ARG A 298 -20.11 1.74 7.12
C ARG A 298 -19.21 0.77 7.90
N ARG A 299 -19.14 0.97 9.22
CA ARG A 299 -18.41 0.08 10.11
C ARG A 299 -19.21 -1.21 10.33
N LEU A 300 -18.55 -2.35 10.24
CA LEU A 300 -19.16 -3.67 10.52
C LEU A 300 -19.82 -3.72 11.91
N ALA A 301 -19.22 -3.02 12.89
CA ALA A 301 -19.74 -2.90 14.24
C ALA A 301 -21.14 -2.27 14.34
N SER A 302 -21.62 -1.57 13.29
CA SER A 302 -22.94 -0.91 13.30
C SER A 302 -24.11 -1.90 13.25
N TRP A 303 -23.87 -3.11 12.73
CA TRP A 303 -24.88 -4.16 12.60
C TRP A 303 -24.88 -5.16 13.77
N LEU A 304 -24.02 -5.01 14.78
CA LEU A 304 -24.15 -5.84 15.99
C LEU A 304 -25.27 -5.31 16.90
N ALA A 305 -26.07 -6.23 17.45
CA ALA A 305 -27.12 -5.90 18.39
C ALA A 305 -26.58 -5.40 19.74
N ASP A 306 -25.45 -5.95 20.21
CA ASP A 306 -24.81 -5.57 21.48
C ASP A 306 -23.34 -5.14 21.31
N ARG A 307 -23.02 -3.92 21.78
CA ARG A 307 -21.66 -3.37 21.81
C ARG A 307 -20.70 -4.13 22.74
N ARG A 308 -21.19 -4.84 23.75
CA ARG A 308 -20.36 -5.68 24.64
C ARG A 308 -19.94 -6.96 23.92
N GLU A 309 -20.86 -7.57 23.17
CA GLU A 309 -20.56 -8.72 22.29
C GLU A 309 -19.52 -8.36 21.22
N TRP A 310 -19.58 -7.14 20.65
CA TRP A 310 -18.59 -6.65 19.68
C TRP A 310 -17.14 -6.78 20.16
N ARG A 311 -16.83 -6.32 21.38
CA ARG A 311 -15.46 -6.35 21.90
C ARG A 311 -14.93 -7.77 22.11
N ARG A 312 -15.82 -8.74 22.33
CA ARG A 312 -15.47 -10.16 22.41
C ARG A 312 -15.17 -10.71 21.02
N HIS A 313 -16.09 -10.54 20.07
CA HIS A 313 -15.95 -11.00 18.69
C HIS A 313 -14.74 -10.38 17.99
N ALA A 314 -14.51 -9.06 18.15
CA ALA A 314 -13.35 -8.38 17.57
C ALA A 314 -12.01 -8.91 18.09
N ARG A 315 -11.91 -9.26 19.38
CA ARG A 315 -10.70 -9.86 19.96
C ARG A 315 -10.49 -11.30 19.46
N ALA A 316 -11.57 -12.09 19.41
CA ALA A 316 -11.52 -13.44 18.89
C ALA A 316 -11.06 -13.47 17.42
N ALA A 317 -11.67 -12.61 16.58
CA ALA A 317 -11.31 -12.44 15.17
C ALA A 317 -9.85 -11.99 14.99
N ALA A 318 -9.40 -10.95 15.71
CA ALA A 318 -8.01 -10.49 15.65
C ALA A 318 -7.02 -11.61 16.02
N SER A 319 -7.35 -12.44 17.03
CA SER A 319 -6.52 -13.58 17.41
C SER A 319 -6.47 -14.66 16.33
N ALA A 320 -7.57 -14.92 15.63
CA ALA A 320 -7.63 -15.89 14.55
C ALA A 320 -6.83 -15.42 13.34
N PHE A 321 -7.01 -14.16 12.93
CA PHE A 321 -6.29 -13.54 11.82
C PHE A 321 -4.78 -13.49 12.06
N LEU A 322 -4.34 -13.24 13.31
CA LEU A 322 -2.93 -13.34 13.70
C LEU A 322 -2.33 -14.73 13.46
N ARG A 323 -3.12 -15.78 13.66
CA ARG A 323 -2.72 -17.18 13.44
C ARG A 323 -2.93 -17.64 12.00
N GLY A 324 -3.39 -16.77 11.10
CA GLY A 324 -3.77 -17.11 9.72
C GLY A 324 -4.97 -18.08 9.64
N GLN A 325 -5.72 -18.22 10.72
CA GLN A 325 -6.88 -19.11 10.82
C GLN A 325 -8.17 -18.34 10.50
N PRO A 326 -9.19 -19.00 9.91
CA PRO A 326 -10.50 -18.40 9.77
C PRO A 326 -11.12 -18.17 11.14
N TYR A 327 -11.86 -17.07 11.26
CA TYR A 327 -12.73 -16.79 12.38
C TYR A 327 -14.13 -17.32 12.06
N ARG A 328 -14.78 -18.01 12.99
CA ARG A 328 -16.18 -18.43 12.83
C ARG A 328 -16.89 -18.44 14.18
N GLU A 329 -17.95 -17.63 14.31
CA GLU A 329 -18.81 -17.61 15.50
C GLU A 329 -20.22 -17.15 15.13
N SER A 330 -21.20 -17.55 15.93
CA SER A 330 -22.55 -17.04 15.82
C SER A 330 -22.76 -15.81 16.72
N ALA A 331 -23.49 -14.82 16.22
CA ALA A 331 -23.77 -13.56 16.94
C ALA A 331 -25.16 -13.02 16.59
N ARG A 332 -25.68 -12.13 17.44
CA ARG A 332 -26.93 -11.40 17.13
C ARG A 332 -26.61 -10.13 16.35
N LEU A 333 -27.17 -10.05 15.14
CA LEU A 333 -27.08 -8.88 14.28
C LEU A 333 -28.40 -8.12 14.24
N ARG A 334 -28.33 -6.82 13.98
CA ARG A 334 -29.46 -5.91 13.84
C ARG A 334 -29.51 -5.36 12.42
N ARG A 335 -30.66 -5.49 11.79
CA ARG A 335 -30.97 -4.99 10.43
C ARG A 335 -31.19 -3.48 10.43
N GLY A 336 -31.24 -2.87 9.24
CA GLY A 336 -31.52 -1.45 9.05
C GLY A 336 -32.88 -1.02 9.62
N ASP A 337 -33.88 -1.90 9.58
CA ASP A 337 -35.22 -1.71 10.15
C ASP A 337 -35.30 -1.87 11.68
N GLY A 338 -34.19 -2.25 12.33
CA GLY A 338 -34.11 -2.46 13.78
C GLY A 338 -34.42 -3.89 14.25
N SER A 339 -34.86 -4.80 13.38
CA SER A 339 -35.07 -6.21 13.73
C SER A 339 -33.74 -6.92 14.04
N VAL A 340 -33.79 -7.91 14.93
CA VAL A 340 -32.61 -8.66 15.40
C VAL A 340 -32.73 -10.12 14.98
N PHE A 341 -31.64 -10.69 14.48
CA PHE A 341 -31.59 -12.08 14.02
C PHE A 341 -30.27 -12.75 14.45
N TRP A 342 -30.26 -14.08 14.47
CA TRP A 342 -29.05 -14.86 14.71
C TRP A 342 -28.30 -15.08 13.40
N ALA A 343 -27.03 -14.65 13.37
CA ALA A 343 -26.16 -14.84 12.22
C ALA A 343 -25.00 -15.79 12.56
N ASP A 344 -24.69 -16.72 11.67
CA ASP A 344 -23.39 -17.38 11.64
C ASP A 344 -22.43 -16.50 10.82
N ILE A 345 -21.29 -16.15 11.41
CA ILE A 345 -20.32 -15.23 10.82
C ILE A 345 -19.02 -15.98 10.64
N ALA A 346 -18.56 -16.11 9.40
CA ALA A 346 -17.23 -16.59 9.07
C ALA A 346 -16.39 -15.45 8.46
N ALA A 347 -15.10 -15.40 8.79
CA ALA A 347 -14.22 -14.38 8.27
C ALA A 347 -12.80 -14.91 8.02
N GLN A 348 -12.19 -14.45 6.93
CA GLN A 348 -10.83 -14.78 6.55
C GLN A 348 -10.07 -13.50 6.19
N ALA A 349 -8.90 -13.32 6.80
CA ALA A 349 -7.99 -12.24 6.44
C ALA A 349 -7.32 -12.52 5.09
N VAL A 350 -7.31 -11.53 4.19
CA VAL A 350 -6.59 -11.61 2.90
C VAL A 350 -5.08 -11.52 3.14
N ASP A 351 -4.68 -10.60 4.04
CA ASP A 351 -3.30 -10.43 4.49
C ASP A 351 -3.22 -10.79 5.99
N PRO A 352 -2.56 -11.88 6.38
CA PRO A 352 -2.43 -12.27 7.79
C PRO A 352 -1.68 -11.21 8.61
N GLY A 353 -2.19 -10.88 9.79
CA GLY A 353 -1.55 -9.91 10.68
C GLY A 353 -2.44 -9.47 11.83
N PRO A 354 -1.91 -8.70 12.80
CA PRO A 354 -2.66 -8.18 13.95
C PRO A 354 -3.81 -7.24 13.53
N THR A 355 -3.62 -6.55 12.42
CA THR A 355 -4.58 -5.60 11.85
C THR A 355 -4.66 -5.85 10.35
N PRO A 356 -5.36 -6.92 9.92
CA PRO A 356 -5.45 -7.25 8.51
C PRO A 356 -6.13 -6.09 7.78
N ARG A 357 -5.48 -5.64 6.71
CA ARG A 357 -5.96 -4.49 5.95
C ARG A 357 -7.26 -4.82 5.22
N GLN A 358 -7.40 -6.08 4.78
CA GLN A 358 -8.57 -6.60 4.09
C GLN A 358 -9.03 -7.92 4.71
N VAL A 359 -10.35 -8.04 4.91
CA VAL A 359 -10.98 -9.24 5.46
C VAL A 359 -12.25 -9.52 4.68
N VAL A 360 -12.41 -10.77 4.24
CA VAL A 360 -13.64 -11.29 3.64
C VAL A 360 -14.50 -11.87 4.75
N TRP A 361 -15.78 -11.50 4.75
CA TRP A 361 -16.79 -11.97 5.68
C TRP A 361 -17.89 -12.69 4.91
N ILE A 362 -18.38 -13.76 5.52
CA ILE A 362 -19.54 -14.53 5.08
C ILE A 362 -20.53 -14.48 6.24
N VAL A 363 -21.77 -14.14 5.96
CA VAL A 363 -22.84 -14.01 6.94
C VAL A 363 -24.04 -14.84 6.51
N SER A 364 -24.55 -15.68 7.41
CA SER A 364 -25.72 -16.52 7.13
C SER A 364 -26.75 -16.37 8.24
N ASP A 365 -28.02 -16.17 7.89
CA ASP A 365 -29.12 -16.20 8.86
C ASP A 365 -29.35 -17.63 9.34
N ILE A 366 -29.24 -17.84 10.65
CA ILE A 366 -29.48 -19.14 11.29
C ILE A 366 -30.67 -19.09 12.25
N SER A 367 -31.50 -18.05 12.19
CA SER A 367 -32.61 -17.84 13.12
C SER A 367 -33.62 -18.99 13.07
N GLU A 368 -33.94 -19.50 11.89
CA GLU A 368 -34.82 -20.66 11.72
C GLU A 368 -34.22 -21.91 12.36
N ARG A 369 -32.93 -22.17 12.11
CA ARG A 369 -32.21 -23.33 12.67
C ARG A 369 -32.19 -23.27 14.19
N VAL A 370 -31.85 -22.12 14.77
CA VAL A 370 -31.84 -21.91 16.23
C VAL A 370 -33.24 -22.07 16.80
N GLY A 371 -34.27 -21.50 16.15
CA GLY A 371 -35.67 -21.63 16.56
C GLY A 371 -36.21 -23.06 16.48
N ALA A 372 -35.80 -23.84 15.48
CA ALA A 372 -36.16 -25.26 15.35
C ALA A 372 -35.52 -26.10 16.45
N THR A 373 -34.23 -25.89 16.75
CA THR A 373 -33.55 -26.57 17.86
C THR A 373 -34.20 -26.22 19.20
N ALA A 374 -34.55 -24.96 19.43
CA ALA A 374 -35.24 -24.54 20.65
C ALA A 374 -36.62 -25.20 20.79
N ARG A 375 -37.42 -25.26 19.71
CA ARG A 375 -38.71 -25.96 19.70
C ARG A 375 -38.56 -27.45 19.98
N GLN A 376 -37.57 -28.10 19.40
CA GLN A 376 -37.30 -29.52 19.61
C GLN A 376 -36.86 -29.80 21.06
N GLN A 377 -36.03 -28.93 21.65
CA GLN A 377 -35.62 -29.04 23.05
C GLN A 377 -36.80 -28.87 24.00
N LEU A 378 -37.68 -27.90 23.75
CA LEU A 378 -38.90 -27.70 24.54
C LEU A 378 -39.85 -28.90 24.45
N ALA A 379 -40.10 -29.41 23.25
CA ALA A 379 -40.93 -30.59 23.05
C ALA A 379 -40.33 -31.84 23.74
N SER A 380 -39.01 -32.00 23.67
CA SER A 380 -38.32 -33.09 24.35
C SER A 380 -38.41 -32.94 25.88
N ALA A 381 -38.25 -31.73 26.42
CA ALA A 381 -38.39 -31.47 27.85
C ALA A 381 -39.82 -31.73 28.35
N GLN A 382 -40.84 -31.29 27.60
CA GLN A 382 -42.25 -31.56 27.91
C GLN A 382 -42.57 -33.05 27.90
N LEU A 383 -42.02 -33.82 26.95
CA LEU A 383 -42.21 -35.26 26.91
C LEU A 383 -41.54 -35.97 28.11
N HIS A 384 -40.34 -35.53 28.52
CA HIS A 384 -39.68 -36.07 29.70
C HIS A 384 -40.45 -35.77 31.00
N ASP A 385 -41.09 -34.60 31.10
CA ASP A 385 -41.91 -34.20 32.25
C ASP A 385 -43.19 -35.05 32.33
N LEU A 386 -43.85 -35.31 31.18
CA LEU A 386 -45.05 -36.15 31.11
C LEU A 386 -44.79 -37.64 31.36
N LEU A 387 -43.58 -38.13 31.07
CA LEU A 387 -43.19 -39.53 31.29
C LEU A 387 -42.52 -39.75 32.67
N GLY A 388 -42.33 -38.69 33.46
CA GLY A 388 -41.58 -38.69 34.71
C GLY A 388 -42.42 -38.68 36.00
N HIS A 389 -43.71 -39.00 35.94
CA HIS A 389 -44.60 -39.13 37.09
C HIS A 389 -45.11 -40.56 37.29
#